data_AF-A0A537N2P0-F1
#
_entry.id   AF-A0A537N2P0-F1
#
_cell.length_a   1.000
_cell.length_b   1.000
_cell.length_c   1.000
_cell.angle_alpha   90.00
_cell.angle_beta   90.00
_cell.angle_gamma   90.00
#
_symmetry.space_group_name_H-M   'P 1'
#
loop_
_entity.id
_entity.type
_entity.pdbx_description
1 polymer ?
#
loop_
_entity_poly.entity_id
_entity_poly.type
_entity_poly.pdbx_seq_one_letter_code
_entity_poly.pdbx_strand_id
1 'polypeptide(L)'
;IVEGVKNELKLAKLETKLNPVTSATRIPLMANGTVDLECGSTTNNLERQKQVAFTITHFVTANRFVSKKAANLKTVDDLKGKTVASTSGTTNIKQITEIGAQKGLNLNILAAKDHAEAFLMVETGRAAAFVMDDILLYSLVAGSKSPKDYEIS
;
A
#
# COMPACT_ATOMS: atom_id res chain seq x y z
N ILE A 1 18.78 -10.60 -6.18
CA ILE A 1 18.91 -10.61 -4.69
C ILE A 1 19.36 -11.98 -4.19
N VAL A 2 18.56 -13.05 -4.35
CA VAL A 2 18.91 -14.42 -3.91
C VAL A 2 20.32 -14.85 -4.35
N GLU A 3 20.64 -14.70 -5.63
CA GLU A 3 21.98 -15.03 -6.16
C GLU A 3 23.09 -14.18 -5.52
N GLY A 4 22.83 -12.89 -5.26
CA GLY A 4 23.77 -12.01 -4.57
C GLY A 4 24.06 -12.47 -3.14
N VAL A 5 23.02 -12.84 -2.39
CA VAL A 5 23.16 -13.39 -1.02
C VAL A 5 23.90 -14.72 -1.04
N LYS A 6 23.57 -15.63 -1.97
CA LYS A 6 24.27 -16.91 -2.12
C LYS A 6 25.77 -16.71 -2.35
N ASN A 7 26.13 -15.78 -3.23
CA ASN A 7 27.53 -15.48 -3.56
C ASN A 7 28.27 -14.83 -2.37
N GLU A 8 27.65 -13.86 -1.70
CA GLU A 8 28.23 -13.19 -0.52
C GLU A 8 28.51 -14.18 0.62
N LEU A 9 27.55 -15.08 0.89
CA LEU A 9 27.68 -16.12 1.91
C LEU A 9 28.54 -17.31 1.48
N LYS A 10 29.07 -17.30 0.25
CA LYS A 10 29.89 -18.37 -0.34
C LYS A 10 29.21 -19.74 -0.27
N LEU A 11 27.89 -19.78 -0.46
CA LEU A 11 27.11 -21.01 -0.40
C LEU A 11 27.06 -21.67 -1.79
N ALA A 12 27.30 -22.98 -1.85
CA ALA A 12 27.10 -23.75 -3.08
C ALA A 12 25.63 -23.79 -3.52
N LYS A 13 24.71 -23.74 -2.54
CA LYS A 13 23.26 -23.71 -2.74
C LYS A 13 22.60 -22.91 -1.62
N LEU A 14 21.61 -22.10 -1.96
CA LEU A 14 20.74 -21.39 -1.01
C LEU A 14 19.31 -21.86 -1.24
N GLU A 15 18.68 -22.46 -0.24
CA GLU A 15 17.25 -22.84 -0.32
C GLU A 15 16.39 -21.59 -0.11
N THR A 16 15.38 -21.41 -0.95
CA THR A 16 14.45 -20.28 -0.87
C THR A 16 13.04 -20.77 -0.61
N LYS A 17 12.36 -20.15 0.36
CA LYS A 17 10.94 -20.35 0.64
C LYS A 17 10.20 -19.03 0.47
N LEU A 18 9.17 -19.02 -0.37
CA LEU A 18 8.34 -17.84 -0.58
C LEU A 18 7.15 -17.87 0.38
N ASN A 19 7.16 -16.94 1.32
CA ASN A 19 6.11 -16.79 2.32
C ASN A 19 5.32 -15.50 2.04
N PRO A 20 4.03 -15.59 1.67
CA PRO A 20 3.21 -14.40 1.46
C PRO A 20 3.09 -13.57 2.74
N VAL A 21 3.22 -12.25 2.60
CA VAL A 21 3.02 -11.27 3.68
C VAL A 21 2.01 -10.22 3.25
N THR A 22 1.37 -9.57 4.22
CA THR A 22 0.53 -8.40 3.96
C THR A 22 1.23 -7.13 4.47
N SER A 23 0.66 -5.98 4.10
CA SER A 23 1.11 -4.69 4.61
C SER A 23 1.15 -4.63 6.14
N ALA A 24 0.20 -5.31 6.81
CA ALA A 24 0.08 -5.38 8.26
C ALA A 24 0.98 -6.42 8.91
N THR A 25 1.29 -7.54 8.24
CA THR A 25 2.03 -8.65 8.85
C THR A 25 3.54 -8.63 8.58
N ARG A 26 4.02 -7.90 7.56
CA ARG A 26 5.44 -7.93 7.16
C ARG A 26 6.43 -7.57 8.27
N ILE A 27 6.14 -6.58 9.11
CA ILE A 27 7.06 -6.17 10.20
C ILE A 27 7.07 -7.23 11.31
N PRO A 28 5.92 -7.68 11.87
CA PRO A 28 5.92 -8.76 12.85
C PRO A 28 6.60 -10.05 12.36
N LEU A 29 6.36 -10.43 11.10
CA LEU A 29 6.95 -11.65 10.51
C LEU A 29 8.45 -11.52 10.23
N MET A 30 8.93 -10.30 9.97
CA MET A 30 10.37 -10.03 9.88
C MET A 30 11.02 -10.07 11.27
N ALA A 31 10.40 -9.39 12.24
CA ALA A 31 10.94 -9.25 13.60
C ALA A 31 11.05 -10.59 14.35
N ASN A 32 10.16 -11.55 14.07
CA ASN A 32 10.19 -12.87 14.69
C ASN A 32 10.92 -13.95 13.86
N GLY A 33 11.50 -13.59 12.70
CA GLY A 33 12.26 -14.51 11.85
C GLY A 33 11.43 -15.47 10.99
N THR A 34 10.11 -15.27 10.86
CA THR A 34 9.30 -16.05 9.90
C THR A 34 9.65 -15.71 8.44
N VAL A 35 10.10 -14.49 8.17
CA VAL A 35 10.69 -14.08 6.89
C VAL A 35 12.01 -13.37 7.11
N ASP A 36 12.99 -13.61 6.24
CA ASP A 36 14.32 -13.04 6.34
C ASP A 36 14.50 -11.78 5.47
N LEU A 37 13.72 -11.66 4.40
CA LEU A 37 13.82 -10.58 3.42
C LEU A 37 12.49 -10.32 2.74
N GLU A 38 12.13 -9.05 2.61
CA GLU A 38 10.97 -8.60 1.85
C GLU A 38 11.38 -7.49 0.88
N CYS A 39 10.92 -7.60 -0.37
CA CYS A 39 11.15 -6.60 -1.42
C CYS A 39 9.82 -6.35 -2.13
N GLY A 40 9.01 -5.47 -1.53
CA GLY A 40 7.74 -5.04 -2.08
C GLY A 40 7.59 -3.53 -1.98
N SER A 41 6.50 -3.06 -1.38
CA SER A 41 6.12 -1.64 -1.30
C SER A 41 6.26 -1.08 0.12
N THR A 42 7.28 -1.51 0.87
CA THR A 42 7.44 -1.08 2.27
C THR A 42 8.15 0.26 2.34
N THR A 43 7.42 1.33 2.67
CA THR A 43 8.00 2.64 2.96
C THR A 43 9.03 2.56 4.08
N ASN A 44 10.25 3.00 3.80
CA ASN A 44 11.31 3.19 4.78
C ASN A 44 11.08 4.50 5.56
N ASN A 45 10.84 4.42 6.88
CA ASN A 45 10.68 5.59 7.75
C ASN A 45 11.25 5.31 9.16
N LEU A 46 11.45 6.38 9.94
CA LEU A 46 12.07 6.29 11.27
C LEU A 46 11.30 5.42 12.26
N GLU A 47 9.96 5.37 12.16
CA GLU A 47 9.13 4.53 13.04
C GLU A 47 9.37 3.05 12.78
N ARG A 48 9.48 2.66 11.51
CA ARG A 48 9.75 1.27 11.11
C ARG A 48 11.20 0.85 11.31
N GLN A 49 12.15 1.78 11.14
CA GLN A 49 13.59 1.53 11.40
C GLN A 49 13.88 1.14 12.85
N LYS A 50 13.02 1.50 13.80
CA LYS A 50 13.13 1.06 15.20
C LYS A 50 12.81 -0.43 15.39
N GLN A 51 12.14 -1.06 14.41
CA GLN A 51 11.68 -2.44 14.51
C GLN A 51 12.42 -3.37 13.54
N VAL A 52 12.76 -2.89 12.34
CA VAL A 52 13.43 -3.66 11.29
C VAL A 52 14.43 -2.80 10.53
N ALA A 53 15.46 -3.42 9.95
CA ALA A 53 16.40 -2.74 9.08
C ALA A 53 15.85 -2.60 7.65
N PHE A 54 16.26 -1.53 6.97
CA PHE A 54 15.99 -1.32 5.55
C PHE A 54 17.30 -1.24 4.78
N THR A 55 17.27 -1.72 3.54
CA THR A 55 18.32 -1.44 2.55
C THR A 55 18.20 0.00 2.03
N ILE A 56 19.01 0.34 1.03
CA ILE A 56 18.91 1.61 0.30
C ILE A 56 17.51 1.80 -0.31
N THR A 57 17.13 3.04 -0.58
CA THR A 57 15.86 3.34 -1.27
C THR A 57 15.93 2.90 -2.73
N HIS A 58 14.98 2.06 -3.16
CA HIS A 58 14.89 1.56 -4.53
C HIS A 58 13.81 2.27 -5.36
N PHE A 59 12.79 2.83 -4.71
CA PHE A 59 11.69 3.52 -5.37
C PHE A 59 11.14 4.65 -4.49
N VAL A 60 10.60 5.69 -5.12
CA VAL A 60 9.92 6.82 -4.46
C VAL A 60 8.54 6.97 -5.07
N THR A 61 7.52 7.17 -4.24
CA THR A 61 6.11 7.24 -4.62
C THR A 61 5.45 8.43 -3.94
N ALA A 62 4.34 8.89 -4.50
CA ALA A 62 3.47 9.86 -3.84
C ALA A 62 2.16 9.20 -3.42
N ASN A 63 1.62 9.62 -2.27
CA ASN A 63 0.31 9.18 -1.83
C ASN A 63 -0.77 9.90 -2.64
N ARG A 64 -1.62 9.12 -3.32
CA ARG A 64 -2.76 9.62 -4.09
C ARG A 64 -4.00 8.82 -3.73
N PHE A 65 -5.12 9.09 -4.41
CA PHE A 65 -6.25 8.17 -4.40
C PHE A 65 -6.72 7.86 -5.82
N VAL A 66 -7.32 6.68 -5.97
CA VAL A 66 -8.06 6.30 -7.17
C VAL A 66 -9.55 6.36 -6.90
N SER A 67 -10.31 6.85 -7.87
CA SER A 67 -11.78 6.86 -7.87
C SER A 67 -12.32 6.60 -9.27
N LYS A 68 -13.62 6.31 -9.37
CA LYS A 68 -14.31 6.30 -10.68
C LYS A 68 -14.41 7.73 -11.20
N LYS A 69 -14.11 7.95 -12.50
CA LYS A 69 -14.26 9.26 -13.17
C LYS A 69 -15.66 9.86 -13.02
N ALA A 70 -16.68 9.01 -13.05
CA ALA A 70 -18.07 9.42 -12.87
C ALA A 70 -18.35 10.08 -11.51
N ALA A 71 -17.50 9.84 -10.50
CA ALA A 71 -17.61 10.47 -9.19
C ALA A 71 -16.99 11.88 -9.13
N ASN A 72 -16.17 12.26 -10.13
CA ASN A 72 -15.53 13.57 -10.26
C ASN A 72 -14.82 14.04 -8.96
N LEU A 73 -13.95 13.18 -8.42
CA LEU A 73 -13.19 13.44 -7.20
C LEU A 73 -11.74 13.78 -7.58
N LYS A 74 -11.29 14.99 -7.28
CA LYS A 74 -9.98 15.49 -7.74
C LYS A 74 -9.04 15.84 -6.61
N THR A 75 -9.60 16.19 -5.46
CA THR A 75 -8.86 16.65 -4.29
C THR A 75 -9.24 15.84 -3.07
N VAL A 76 -8.39 15.85 -2.05
CA VAL A 76 -8.70 15.21 -0.76
C VAL A 76 -9.95 15.83 -0.11
N ASP A 77 -10.22 17.11 -0.36
CA ASP A 77 -11.38 17.80 0.20
C ASP A 77 -12.70 17.29 -0.44
N ASP A 78 -12.64 16.80 -1.68
CA ASP A 78 -13.78 16.15 -2.34
C ASP A 78 -14.19 14.84 -1.64
N LEU A 79 -13.32 14.26 -0.79
CA LEU A 79 -13.61 13.05 -0.02
C LEU A 79 -14.46 13.31 1.22
N LYS A 80 -14.76 14.58 1.56
CA LYS A 80 -15.51 14.94 2.76
C LYS A 80 -16.83 14.17 2.88
N GLY A 81 -17.03 13.53 4.03
CA GLY A 81 -18.21 12.73 4.36
C GLY A 81 -18.32 11.41 3.59
N LYS A 82 -17.33 11.04 2.77
CA LYS A 82 -17.38 9.82 1.96
C LYS A 82 -16.74 8.65 2.68
N THR A 83 -17.12 7.46 2.23
CA THR A 83 -16.43 6.22 2.56
C THR A 83 -15.16 6.10 1.71
N VAL A 84 -14.01 5.91 2.35
CA VAL A 84 -12.69 5.81 1.70
C VAL A 84 -12.02 4.51 2.13
N ALA A 85 -11.52 3.73 1.18
CA ALA A 85 -10.73 2.55 1.48
C ALA A 85 -9.25 2.89 1.61
N SER A 86 -8.53 2.18 2.48
CA SER A 86 -7.07 2.06 2.40
C SER A 86 -6.64 0.70 2.94
N THR A 87 -5.41 0.28 2.63
CA THR A 87 -4.91 -1.02 3.06
C THR A 87 -4.37 -0.96 4.49
N SER A 88 -4.76 -1.93 5.30
CA SER A 88 -4.34 -2.09 6.69
C SER A 88 -2.81 -2.18 6.81
N GLY A 89 -2.23 -1.52 7.83
CA GLY A 89 -0.79 -1.54 8.08
C GLY A 89 0.07 -0.70 7.14
N THR A 90 -0.55 0.12 6.28
CA THR A 90 0.17 1.07 5.43
C THR A 90 0.38 2.42 6.11
N THR A 91 1.33 3.20 5.61
CA THR A 91 1.45 4.63 5.96
C THR A 91 0.26 5.42 5.44
N ASN A 92 -0.28 5.04 4.28
CA ASN A 92 -1.43 5.67 3.63
C ASN A 92 -2.67 5.73 4.52
N ILE A 93 -3.06 4.61 5.17
CA ILE A 93 -4.23 4.59 6.06
C ILE A 93 -4.05 5.50 7.28
N LYS A 94 -2.84 5.56 7.84
CA LYS A 94 -2.49 6.48 8.93
C LYS A 94 -2.61 7.93 8.47
N GLN A 95 -2.00 8.26 7.34
CA GLN A 95 -1.97 9.62 6.81
C GLN A 95 -3.36 10.15 6.42
N ILE A 96 -4.20 9.35 5.75
CA ILE A 96 -5.56 9.80 5.42
C ILE A 96 -6.43 9.97 6.67
N THR A 97 -6.23 9.15 7.70
CA THR A 97 -6.91 9.29 8.99
C THR A 97 -6.52 10.62 9.66
N GLU A 98 -5.22 10.91 9.72
CA GLU A 98 -4.69 12.15 10.31
C GLU A 98 -5.14 13.39 9.53
N ILE A 99 -5.04 13.37 8.19
CA ILE A 99 -5.50 14.47 7.32
C ILE A 99 -7.01 14.67 7.47
N GLY A 100 -7.78 13.58 7.49
CA GLY A 100 -9.23 13.62 7.66
C GLY A 100 -9.65 14.27 8.96
N ALA A 101 -8.94 13.96 10.06
CA ALA A 101 -9.17 14.59 11.36
C ALA A 101 -8.76 16.08 11.36
N GLN A 102 -7.56 16.40 10.89
CA GLN A 102 -7.03 17.77 10.86
C GLN A 102 -7.90 18.73 10.03
N LYS A 103 -8.44 18.26 8.90
CA LYS A 103 -9.28 19.04 8.00
C LYS A 103 -10.79 18.95 8.30
N GLY A 104 -11.21 18.17 9.30
CA GLY A 104 -12.63 17.97 9.60
C GLY A 104 -13.41 17.35 8.43
N LEU A 105 -12.80 16.39 7.71
CA LEU A 105 -13.41 15.76 6.53
C LEU A 105 -14.47 14.71 6.89
N ASN A 106 -14.52 14.24 8.14
CA ASN A 106 -15.48 13.23 8.59
C ASN A 106 -15.55 11.99 7.67
N LEU A 107 -14.37 11.44 7.35
CA LEU A 107 -14.25 10.28 6.46
C LEU A 107 -14.70 9.01 7.17
N ASN A 108 -15.39 8.12 6.46
CA ASN A 108 -15.61 6.75 6.91
C ASN A 108 -14.53 5.84 6.31
N ILE A 109 -13.50 5.50 7.09
CA ILE A 109 -12.33 4.78 6.58
C ILE A 109 -12.52 3.27 6.68
N LEU A 110 -12.45 2.57 5.55
CA LEU A 110 -12.46 1.12 5.48
C LEU A 110 -11.03 0.58 5.37
N ALA A 111 -10.64 -0.25 6.34
CA ALA A 111 -9.36 -0.92 6.35
C ALA A 111 -9.45 -2.27 5.61
N ALA A 112 -8.95 -2.32 4.38
CA ALA A 112 -8.89 -3.55 3.58
C ALA A 112 -7.68 -4.42 3.98
N LYS A 113 -7.75 -5.73 3.74
CA LYS A 113 -6.67 -6.68 4.02
C LYS A 113 -5.47 -6.47 3.10
N ASP A 114 -5.72 -6.21 1.82
CA ASP A 114 -4.68 -5.98 0.80
C ASP A 114 -5.12 -4.91 -0.21
N HIS A 115 -4.27 -4.66 -1.22
CA HIS A 115 -4.49 -3.61 -2.22
C HIS A 115 -5.57 -4.00 -3.24
N ALA A 116 -5.69 -5.28 -3.58
CA ALA A 116 -6.68 -5.76 -4.53
C ALA A 116 -8.09 -5.66 -3.94
N GLU A 117 -8.25 -6.02 -2.67
CA GLU A 117 -9.51 -5.85 -1.94
C GLU A 117 -9.90 -4.36 -1.86
N ALA A 118 -8.95 -3.48 -1.53
CA ALA A 118 -9.22 -2.04 -1.44
C ALA A 118 -9.68 -1.44 -2.79
N PHE A 119 -9.04 -1.84 -3.88
CA PHE A 119 -9.43 -1.43 -5.23
C PHE A 119 -10.82 -1.99 -5.60
N LEU A 120 -11.10 -3.25 -5.27
CA LEU A 120 -12.40 -3.87 -5.49
C LEU A 120 -13.52 -3.12 -4.74
N MET A 121 -13.25 -2.55 -3.55
CA MET A 121 -14.23 -1.72 -2.85
C MET A 121 -14.61 -0.47 -3.67
N VAL A 122 -13.69 0.11 -4.45
CA VAL A 122 -14.01 1.22 -5.37
C VAL A 122 -14.77 0.70 -6.59
N GLU A 123 -14.33 -0.41 -7.17
CA GLU A 123 -14.96 -1.04 -8.34
C GLU A 123 -16.45 -1.38 -8.06
N THR A 124 -16.73 -1.92 -6.87
CA THR A 124 -18.09 -2.30 -6.42
C THR A 124 -18.90 -1.14 -5.83
N GLY A 125 -18.30 0.04 -5.66
CA GLY A 125 -18.97 1.22 -5.08
C GLY A 125 -19.11 1.18 -3.55
N ARG A 126 -18.49 0.23 -2.86
CA ARG A 126 -18.43 0.17 -1.39
C ARG A 126 -17.59 1.32 -0.80
N ALA A 127 -16.61 1.81 -1.53
CA ALA A 127 -15.84 3.00 -1.21
C ALA A 127 -15.85 3.97 -2.40
N ALA A 128 -15.86 5.27 -2.13
CA ALA A 128 -15.79 6.31 -3.16
C ALA A 128 -14.38 6.44 -3.75
N ALA A 129 -13.36 6.17 -2.93
CA ALA A 129 -11.95 6.25 -3.32
C ALA A 129 -11.11 5.23 -2.55
N PHE A 130 -9.97 4.85 -3.12
CA PHE A 130 -8.92 4.06 -2.47
C PHE A 130 -7.63 4.88 -2.41
N VAL A 131 -7.15 5.16 -1.19
CA VAL A 131 -5.93 5.95 -0.94
C VAL A 131 -4.71 5.04 -0.80
N MET A 132 -3.71 5.24 -1.66
CA MET A 132 -2.46 4.45 -1.71
C MET A 132 -1.35 5.17 -2.51
N ASP A 133 -0.17 4.58 -2.50
CA ASP A 133 0.98 4.89 -3.37
C ASP A 133 0.55 4.93 -4.86
N ASP A 134 0.86 6.02 -5.55
CA ASP A 134 0.48 6.27 -6.95
C ASP A 134 0.83 5.11 -7.90
N ILE A 135 2.04 4.57 -7.81
CA ILE A 135 2.49 3.46 -8.65
C ILE A 135 1.66 2.18 -8.46
N LEU A 136 1.20 1.92 -7.23
CA LEU A 136 0.33 0.79 -6.94
C LEU A 136 -1.08 1.05 -7.49
N LEU A 137 -1.57 2.28 -7.39
CA LEU A 137 -2.84 2.67 -8.00
C LEU A 137 -2.80 2.51 -9.52
N TYR A 138 -1.76 3.03 -10.19
CA TYR A 138 -1.58 2.87 -11.63
C TYR A 138 -1.50 1.40 -12.04
N SER A 139 -0.79 0.57 -11.28
CA SER A 139 -0.71 -0.87 -11.53
C SER A 139 -2.07 -1.55 -11.43
N LEU A 140 -2.88 -1.21 -10.42
CA LEU A 140 -4.21 -1.79 -10.22
C LEU A 140 -5.20 -1.33 -11.29
N VAL A 141 -5.18 -0.04 -11.64
CA VAL A 141 -5.99 0.51 -12.73
C VAL A 141 -5.64 -0.16 -14.06
N ALA A 142 -4.34 -0.28 -14.38
CA ALA A 142 -3.88 -0.92 -15.61
C ALA A 142 -4.28 -2.40 -15.70
N GLY A 143 -4.33 -3.12 -14.56
CA GLY A 143 -4.78 -4.50 -14.48
C GLY A 143 -6.29 -4.70 -14.37
N SER A 144 -7.08 -3.62 -14.25
CA SER A 144 -8.54 -3.70 -14.10
C SER A 144 -9.24 -4.03 -15.42
N LYS A 145 -10.51 -4.44 -15.34
CA LYS A 145 -11.35 -4.73 -16.53
C LYS A 145 -11.65 -3.49 -17.37
N SER A 146 -11.76 -2.32 -16.71
CA SER A 146 -12.10 -1.05 -17.35
C SER A 146 -11.16 0.07 -16.90
N PRO A 147 -9.87 0.07 -17.29
CA PRO A 147 -8.90 1.05 -16.82
C PRO A 147 -9.31 2.51 -17.11
N LYS A 148 -10.06 2.72 -18.20
CA LYS A 148 -10.52 4.04 -18.64
C LYS A 148 -11.56 4.67 -17.70
N ASP A 149 -12.18 3.89 -16.82
CA ASP A 149 -13.25 4.33 -15.93
C ASP A 149 -12.71 4.98 -14.66
N TYR A 150 -11.40 4.85 -14.40
CA TYR A 150 -10.75 5.32 -13.19
C TYR A 150 -9.87 6.54 -13.45
N GLU A 151 -9.75 7.38 -12.43
CA GLU A 151 -8.80 8.49 -12.38
C GLU A 151 -8.03 8.44 -11.05
N ILE A 152 -6.80 8.97 -11.10
CA ILE A 152 -5.93 9.14 -9.93
C ILE A 152 -5.76 10.64 -9.70
N SER A 153 -5.97 11.08 -8.46
CA SER A 153 -5.98 12.49 -8.01
C SER A 153 -4.68 13.26 -8.25
#